data_AF-A0A0V8EDD8-F1
#
_entry.id   AF-A0A0V8EDD8-F1
#
_cell.length_a   1.000
_cell.length_b   1.000
_cell.length_c   1.000
_cell.angle_alpha   90.00
_cell.angle_beta   90.00
_cell.angle_gamma   90.00
#
_symmetry.space_group_name_H-M   'P 1'
#
loop_
_entity.id
_entity.type
_entity.pdbx_description
1 polymer ?
#
loop_
_entity_poly.entity_id
_entity_poly.type
_entity_poly.pdbx_seq_one_letter_code
_entity_poly.pdbx_strand_id
1 'polypeptide(L)'
;MLKKSYKSQLVKFQGKFMITDTKIVFEVNEIGARIFDLCNGKNSVEDIAKKLSNKYKIEYDEALRDINDYLSELEELQLIVKE
;
A
#
# COMPACT_ATOMS: atom_id res chain seq x y z
N MET A 1 -8.09 -32.96 5.12
CA MET A 1 -8.18 -32.06 6.29
C MET A 1 -8.60 -30.67 5.81
N LEU A 2 -9.38 -29.93 6.59
CA LEU A 2 -9.90 -28.60 6.20
C LEU A 2 -9.33 -27.50 7.10
N LYS A 3 -9.08 -26.31 6.53
CA LYS A 3 -8.49 -25.14 7.20
C LYS A 3 -9.18 -23.85 6.72
N LYS A 4 -9.32 -22.85 7.60
CA LYS A 4 -9.89 -21.52 7.29
C LYS A 4 -8.93 -20.70 6.40
N SER A 5 -9.49 -19.86 5.53
CA SER A 5 -8.72 -18.85 4.78
C SER A 5 -8.24 -17.73 5.72
N TYR A 6 -7.05 -17.17 5.45
CA TYR A 6 -6.44 -16.10 6.24
C TYR A 6 -7.12 -14.73 6.08
N LYS A 7 -7.92 -14.57 5.02
CA LYS A 7 -8.75 -13.38 4.77
C LYS A 7 -10.09 -13.44 5.51
N SER A 8 -10.44 -14.64 5.95
CA SER A 8 -11.76 -14.94 6.46
C SER A 8 -11.74 -15.00 7.98
N GLN A 9 -12.69 -14.34 8.61
CA GLN A 9 -12.83 -14.33 10.05
C GLN A 9 -14.20 -14.88 10.43
N LEU A 10 -14.21 -15.83 11.37
CA LEU A 10 -15.46 -16.28 11.99
C LEU A 10 -15.77 -15.30 13.13
N VAL A 11 -16.91 -14.64 13.06
CA VAL A 11 -17.36 -13.64 14.03
C VAL A 11 -18.72 -14.04 14.61
N LYS A 12 -18.98 -13.71 15.88
CA LYS A 12 -20.29 -13.89 16.50
C LYS A 12 -20.99 -12.54 16.58
N PHE A 13 -22.15 -12.41 15.94
CA PHE A 13 -22.93 -11.17 15.89
C PHE A 13 -24.40 -11.49 16.17
N GLN A 14 -25.00 -10.83 17.15
CA GLN A 14 -26.40 -11.04 17.57
C GLN A 14 -26.76 -12.52 17.82
N GLY A 15 -25.86 -13.25 18.49
CA GLY A 15 -26.07 -14.67 18.80
C GLY A 15 -25.86 -15.64 17.63
N LYS A 16 -25.59 -15.13 16.41
CA LYS A 16 -25.33 -15.92 15.20
C LYS A 16 -23.85 -15.92 14.86
N PHE A 17 -23.37 -16.98 14.21
CA PHE A 17 -22.01 -17.05 13.68
C PHE A 17 -22.01 -16.63 12.21
N MET A 18 -21.13 -15.70 11.85
CA MET A 18 -20.94 -15.21 10.48
C MET A 18 -19.49 -15.42 10.07
N ILE A 19 -19.26 -15.67 8.78
CA ILE A 19 -17.92 -15.64 8.20
C ILE A 19 -17.82 -14.35 7.40
N THR A 20 -16.92 -13.47 7.80
CA THR A 20 -16.55 -12.30 7.01
C THR A 20 -15.36 -12.66 6.14
N ASP A 21 -15.31 -12.11 4.93
CA ASP A 21 -14.17 -12.26 4.03
C ASP A 21 -13.80 -10.88 3.52
N THR A 22 -12.81 -10.23 4.15
CA THR A 22 -12.38 -8.92 3.68
C THR A 22 -10.88 -8.74 3.90
N LYS A 23 -10.10 -9.23 2.94
CA LYS A 23 -8.88 -8.52 2.52
C LYS A 23 -9.04 -8.11 1.07
N ILE A 24 -9.30 -6.81 0.86
CA ILE A 24 -9.15 -6.19 -0.45
C ILE A 24 -7.66 -6.23 -0.76
N VAL A 25 -7.30 -6.80 -1.92
CA VAL A 25 -5.92 -6.96 -2.35
C VAL A 25 -5.74 -6.12 -3.60
N PHE A 26 -4.72 -5.26 -3.57
CA PHE A 26 -4.31 -4.46 -4.71
C PHE A 26 -3.06 -5.09 -5.31
N GLU A 27 -3.08 -5.30 -6.62
CA GLU A 27 -1.86 -5.63 -7.35
C GLU A 27 -1.06 -4.35 -7.56
N VAL A 28 0.24 -4.42 -7.29
CA VAL A 28 1.18 -3.31 -7.50
C VAL A 28 2.37 -3.83 -8.29
N ASN A 29 2.92 -3.00 -9.18
CA ASN A 29 4.15 -3.32 -9.88
C ASN A 29 5.36 -3.20 -8.95
N GLU A 30 6.56 -3.55 -9.43
CA GLU A 30 7.77 -3.50 -8.60
C GLU A 30 8.01 -2.10 -8.01
N ILE A 31 7.82 -1.05 -8.82
CA ILE A 31 8.07 0.34 -8.40
C ILE A 31 7.08 0.74 -7.31
N GLY A 32 5.78 0.52 -7.53
CA GLY A 32 4.72 0.80 -6.55
C GLY A 32 4.94 0.05 -5.23
N ALA A 33 5.36 -1.21 -5.28
CA ALA A 33 5.73 -1.98 -4.09
C ALA A 33 6.88 -1.33 -3.30
N ARG A 34 7.88 -0.77 -3.98
CA ARG A 34 9.00 -0.06 -3.32
C ARG A 34 8.59 1.29 -2.77
N ILE A 35 7.74 2.03 -3.47
CA ILE A 35 7.16 3.27 -2.93
C ILE A 35 6.42 2.95 -1.63
N PHE A 36 5.53 1.96 -1.67
CA PHE A 36 4.72 1.56 -0.51
C PHE A 36 5.57 1.08 0.68
N ASP A 37 6.64 0.30 0.44
CA ASP A 37 7.58 -0.14 1.48
C ASP A 37 8.33 1.03 2.15
N LEU A 38 8.55 2.13 1.42
CA LEU A 38 9.18 3.33 1.93
C LEU A 38 8.21 4.27 2.66
N CYS A 39 6.89 4.10 2.51
CA CYS A 39 5.83 4.77 3.27
C CYS A 39 5.73 4.25 4.72
N ASN A 40 6.83 4.29 5.45
CA ASN A 40 6.99 3.68 6.77
C ASN A 40 7.17 4.71 7.91
N GLY A 41 6.79 5.96 7.67
CA GLY A 41 6.91 7.07 8.63
C GLY A 41 8.33 7.62 8.81
N LYS A 42 9.32 7.16 8.02
CA LYS A 42 10.72 7.60 8.15
C LYS A 42 11.27 8.31 6.91
N ASN A 43 10.50 8.40 5.84
CA ASN A 43 10.91 8.99 4.57
C ASN A 43 9.90 10.05 4.17
N SER A 44 10.37 11.24 3.78
CA SER A 44 9.53 12.20 3.08
C SER A 44 9.30 11.77 1.62
N VAL A 45 8.37 12.43 0.92
CA VAL A 45 8.14 12.18 -0.51
C VAL A 45 9.42 12.44 -1.32
N GLU A 46 10.17 13.47 -0.96
CA GLU A 46 11.45 13.82 -1.58
C GLU A 46 12.52 12.75 -1.32
N ASP A 47 12.56 12.17 -0.12
CA ASP A 47 13.47 11.05 0.20
C ASP A 47 13.16 9.82 -0.67
N ILE A 48 11.88 9.51 -0.85
CA ILE A 48 11.42 8.39 -1.69
C ILE A 48 11.80 8.66 -3.15
N ALA A 49 11.51 9.84 -3.67
CA ALA A 49 11.85 10.26 -5.03
C ALA A 49 13.36 10.18 -5.28
N LYS A 50 14.17 10.68 -4.36
CA LYS A 50 15.63 10.61 -4.46
C LYS A 50 16.13 9.16 -4.45
N LYS A 51 15.59 8.29 -3.61
CA LYS A 51 15.97 6.87 -3.55
C LYS A 51 15.64 6.14 -4.84
N LEU A 52 14.45 6.37 -5.39
CA LEU A 52 14.00 5.68 -6.60
C LEU A 52 14.65 6.22 -7.87
N SER A 53 14.80 7.55 -7.99
CA SER A 53 15.57 8.19 -9.06
C SER A 53 16.98 7.61 -9.16
N ASN A 54 17.70 7.53 -8.02
CA ASN A 54 19.04 6.94 -7.99
C ASN A 54 19.05 5.45 -8.34
N LYS A 55 18.07 4.67 -7.84
CA LYS A 55 18.03 3.22 -8.05
C LYS A 55 17.71 2.85 -9.50
N TYR A 56 16.76 3.55 -10.12
CA TYR A 56 16.26 3.26 -11.46
C TYR A 56 16.86 4.15 -12.55
N LYS A 57 17.74 5.09 -12.19
CA LYS A 57 18.39 6.05 -13.09
C LYS A 57 17.40 6.86 -13.93
N ILE A 58 16.32 7.29 -13.29
CA ILE A 58 15.32 8.21 -13.85
C ILE A 58 15.54 9.60 -13.29
N GLU A 59 15.08 10.63 -14.00
CA GLU A 59 15.21 12.01 -13.54
C GLU A 59 14.41 12.24 -12.24
N TYR A 60 14.98 13.04 -11.34
CA TYR A 60 14.37 13.27 -10.03
C TYR A 60 12.99 13.92 -10.13
N ASP A 61 12.84 14.92 -11.01
CA ASP A 61 11.57 15.64 -11.18
C ASP A 61 10.47 14.77 -11.79
N GLU A 62 10.85 13.84 -12.69
CA GLU A 62 9.94 12.83 -13.24
C GLU A 62 9.50 11.86 -12.14
N ALA A 63 10.46 11.30 -11.40
CA ALA A 63 10.18 10.40 -10.28
C ALA A 63 9.29 11.06 -9.23
N LEU A 64 9.58 12.31 -8.86
CA LEU A 64 8.83 13.05 -7.85
C LEU A 64 7.37 13.23 -8.27
N ARG A 65 7.11 13.55 -9.54
CA ARG A 65 5.75 13.69 -10.05
C ARG A 65 4.99 12.36 -10.00
N ASP A 66 5.57 11.31 -10.58
CA ASP A 66 4.93 9.98 -10.63
C ASP A 66 4.64 9.42 -9.24
N ILE A 67 5.55 9.65 -8.28
CA ILE A 67 5.38 9.25 -6.89
C ILE A 67 4.25 10.04 -6.23
N ASN A 68 4.16 11.36 -6.45
CA ASN A 68 3.07 12.16 -5.88
C ASN A 68 1.70 11.70 -6.40
N ASP A 69 1.59 11.42 -7.69
CA ASP A 69 0.36 10.91 -8.30
C ASP A 69 -0.02 9.56 -7.67
N TYR A 70 0.94 8.63 -7.58
CA TYR A 70 0.70 7.31 -6.97
C TYR A 70 0.35 7.39 -5.47
N LEU A 71 1.02 8.24 -4.69
CA LEU A 71 0.72 8.43 -3.28
C LEU A 71 -0.68 9.04 -3.07
N SER A 72 -1.12 9.90 -4.00
CA SER A 72 -2.47 10.46 -3.96
C SER A 72 -3.53 9.37 -4.15
N GLU A 73 -3.34 8.46 -5.12
CA GLU A 73 -4.23 7.30 -5.30
C GLU A 73 -4.29 6.39 -4.05
N LEU A 74 -3.13 6.13 -3.43
CA LEU A 74 -3.07 5.33 -2.21
C LEU A 74 -3.75 6.01 -1.02
N GLU A 75 -3.66 7.34 -0.92
CA GLU A 75 -4.32 8.14 0.11
C GLU A 75 -5.85 8.15 -0.08
N GLU A 76 -6.34 8.29 -1.33
CA GLU A 76 -7.76 8.18 -1.66
C GLU A 76 -8.35 6.81 -1.30
N LEU A 77 -7.57 5.74 -1.50
CA LEU A 77 -7.93 4.38 -1.11
C LEU A 77 -7.74 4.10 0.38
N GLN A 78 -7.27 5.08 1.16
CA GLN A 78 -6.97 4.96 2.60
C GLN A 78 -5.94 3.86 2.92
N LEU A 79 -5.03 3.59 1.99
CA LEU A 79 -3.96 2.60 2.16
C LEU A 79 -2.72 3.19 2.85
N ILE A 80 -2.58 4.52 2.80
CA ILE A 80 -1.57 5.31 3.52
C ILE A 80 -2.23 6.57 4.12
N VAL A 81 -1.55 7.22 5.05
CA VAL A 81 -1.95 8.52 5.63
C VAL A 81 -0.73 9.45 5.68
N LYS A 82 -0.95 10.75 5.47
CA LYS A 82 0.05 11.80 5.71
C LYS A 82 -0.01 12.21 7.20
N GLU A 83 1.13 12.16 7.88
CA GLU A 83 1.32 12.77 9.22
C GLU A 83 1.77 14.22 9.09
#